data_AF-S4P639-F1
#
_entry.id   AF-S4P639-F1
#
_cell.length_a   1.000
_cell.length_b   1.000
_cell.length_c   1.000
_cell.angle_alpha   90.00
_cell.angle_beta   90.00
_cell.angle_gamma   90.00
#
_symmetry.space_group_name_H-M   'P 1'
#
loop_
_entity.id
_entity.type
_entity.pdbx_description
1 polymer ?
#
loop_
_entity_poly.entity_id
_entity_poly.type
_entity_poly.pdbx_seq_one_letter_code
_entity_poly.pdbx_strand_id
1 'polypeptide(L)'
;MPDDESLRRRLWLGIAEHVITKNQDIKEAMSLLEECPLIKIEDILPFFSDVVTIDHFREPICQSLEEYNKQIEEIKAEMEEATSSAECVRNEIQSFRNRSVLVSVSDACCLCDIALLLRPFYLFPCAHRFHSDCLLAEMQPILAPARRNKLKDLQRQLNLLSSIELNTVTSSGLPL
;
A
#
# COMPACT_ATOMS: atom_id res chain seq x y z
N MET A 1 -16.20 19.71 26.38
CA MET A 1 -16.06 20.20 24.99
C MET A 1 -16.69 19.14 24.09
N PRO A 2 -17.67 19.44 23.24
CA PRO A 2 -18.35 18.40 22.46
C PRO A 2 -17.36 17.72 21.51
N ASP A 3 -17.36 16.39 21.43
CA ASP A 3 -16.41 15.55 20.69
C ASP A 3 -16.53 15.60 19.15
N ASP A 4 -17.47 16.39 18.64
CA ASP A 4 -17.81 16.42 17.23
C ASP A 4 -17.11 17.60 16.52
N GLU A 5 -16.09 17.29 15.71
CA GLU A 5 -15.28 18.27 14.96
C GLU A 5 -16.14 19.12 14.02
N SER A 6 -17.17 18.51 13.44
CA SER A 6 -18.18 19.16 12.59
C SER A 6 -18.98 20.24 13.34
N LEU A 7 -19.35 19.95 14.60
CA LEU A 7 -20.07 20.87 15.47
C LEU A 7 -19.18 22.02 15.92
N ARG A 8 -17.91 21.73 16.26
CA ARG A 8 -16.90 22.75 16.60
C ARG A 8 -16.70 23.72 15.44
N ARG A 9 -16.54 23.23 14.21
CA ARG A 9 -16.39 24.08 13.02
C ARG A 9 -17.58 25.02 12.83
N ARG A 10 -18.82 24.54 12.94
CA ARG A 10 -20.02 25.41 12.86
C ARG A 10 -20.08 26.44 13.98
N LEU A 11 -19.75 26.07 15.21
CA LEU A 11 -19.76 26.99 16.34
C LEU A 11 -18.72 28.09 16.15
N TRP A 12 -17.52 27.74 15.71
CA TRP A 12 -16.48 28.71 15.42
C TRP A 12 -16.86 29.65 14.26
N LEU A 13 -17.52 29.15 13.21
CA LEU A 13 -18.05 30.00 12.14
C LEU A 13 -19.10 30.99 12.66
N GLY A 14 -20.01 30.53 13.52
CA GLY A 14 -21.03 31.41 14.13
C GLY A 14 -20.43 32.43 15.12
N ILE A 15 -19.36 32.06 15.83
CA ILE A 15 -18.61 32.99 16.69
C ILE A 15 -17.92 34.04 15.83
N ALA A 16 -17.23 33.64 14.76
CA ALA A 16 -16.56 34.54 13.82
C ALA A 16 -17.57 35.51 13.18
N GLU A 17 -18.71 35.01 12.70
CA GLU A 17 -19.81 35.83 12.16
C GLU A 17 -20.28 36.88 13.18
N HIS A 18 -20.46 36.50 14.44
CA HIS A 18 -20.91 37.41 15.49
C HIS A 18 -19.85 38.49 15.81
N VAL A 19 -18.57 38.12 15.89
CA VAL A 19 -17.46 39.03 16.18
C VAL A 19 -17.28 40.04 15.04
N ILE A 20 -17.32 39.57 13.78
CA ILE A 20 -17.15 40.42 12.59
C ILE A 20 -18.33 41.39 12.43
N THR A 21 -19.57 40.92 12.64
CA THR A 21 -20.78 41.74 12.47
C THR A 21 -20.93 42.81 13.57
N LYS A 22 -20.46 42.52 14.80
CA LYS A 22 -20.73 43.36 15.97
C LYS A 22 -19.59 44.32 16.32
N ASN A 23 -18.34 43.88 16.18
CA ASN A 23 -17.17 44.67 16.58
C ASN A 23 -16.43 45.29 15.37
N GLN A 24 -16.66 44.81 14.13
CA GLN A 24 -15.90 45.22 12.93
C GLN A 24 -14.37 45.18 13.09
N ASP A 25 -13.84 44.47 14.09
CA ASP A 25 -12.44 44.53 14.45
C ASP A 25 -11.68 43.33 13.88
N ILE A 26 -10.85 43.58 12.87
CA ILE A 26 -10.09 42.55 12.15
C ILE A 26 -9.07 41.87 13.07
N LYS A 27 -8.55 42.58 14.08
CA LYS A 27 -7.54 42.03 14.99
C LYS A 27 -8.08 40.93 15.88
N GLU A 28 -9.31 41.06 16.38
CA GLU A 28 -9.97 40.00 17.14
C GLU A 28 -10.24 38.78 16.25
N ALA A 29 -10.70 38.99 15.01
CA ALA A 29 -10.93 37.90 14.05
C ALA A 29 -9.63 37.14 13.68
N MET A 30 -8.50 37.86 13.57
CA MET A 30 -7.19 37.25 13.31
C MET A 30 -6.66 36.47 14.53
N SER A 31 -6.84 36.98 15.76
CA SER A 31 -6.49 36.25 16.98
C SER A 31 -7.33 34.95 17.13
N LEU A 32 -8.58 34.99 16.69
CA LEU A 32 -9.49 33.83 16.63
C LEU A 32 -9.03 32.75 15.63
N LEU A 33 -8.46 33.16 14.50
CA LEU A 33 -7.85 32.25 13.51
C LEU A 33 -6.58 31.59 14.05
N GLU A 34 -5.75 32.31 14.81
CA GLU A 34 -4.57 31.73 15.45
C GLU A 34 -4.94 30.73 16.57
N GLU A 35 -6.04 30.97 17.29
CA GLU A 35 -6.51 30.07 18.34
C GLU A 35 -7.19 28.79 17.81
N CYS A 36 -7.53 28.72 16.51
CA CYS A 36 -8.30 27.60 15.97
C CYS A 36 -7.81 27.10 14.60
N PRO A 37 -7.28 25.85 14.51
CA PRO A 37 -6.80 25.28 13.25
C PRO A 37 -7.92 24.79 12.30
N LEU A 38 -9.19 24.86 12.71
CA LEU A 38 -10.34 24.26 12.00
C LEU A 38 -11.02 25.20 10.99
N ILE A 39 -10.71 26.49 11.05
CA ILE A 39 -11.27 27.52 10.17
C ILE A 39 -10.11 28.18 9.45
N LYS A 40 -10.24 28.34 8.12
CA LYS A 40 -9.27 29.06 7.31
C LYS A 40 -9.74 30.48 7.04
N ILE A 41 -8.81 31.34 6.63
CA ILE A 41 -9.13 32.71 6.27
C ILE A 41 -10.18 32.80 5.15
N GLU A 42 -10.16 31.83 4.24
CA GLU A 42 -11.13 31.66 3.16
C GLU A 42 -12.58 31.58 3.65
N ASP A 43 -12.80 30.96 4.82
CA ASP A 43 -14.14 30.77 5.37
C ASP A 43 -14.74 32.05 5.95
N ILE A 44 -13.90 33.01 6.37
CA ILE A 44 -14.35 34.26 7.00
C ILE A 44 -14.38 35.46 6.06
N LEU A 45 -13.67 35.39 4.93
CA LEU A 45 -13.65 36.44 3.89
C LEU A 45 -15.05 36.93 3.46
N PRO A 46 -16.08 36.07 3.30
CA PRO A 46 -17.42 36.51 2.88
C PRO A 46 -18.15 37.43 3.85
N PHE A 47 -17.73 37.49 5.12
CA PHE A 47 -18.42 38.26 6.17
C PHE A 47 -17.90 39.71 6.29
N PHE A 48 -16.83 40.07 5.57
CA PHE A 48 -16.26 41.42 5.59
C PHE A 48 -16.85 42.32 4.50
N SER A 49 -17.00 43.62 4.79
CA SER A 49 -17.37 44.62 3.79
C SER A 49 -16.16 45.03 2.95
N ASP A 50 -16.38 45.34 1.67
CA ASP A 50 -15.35 45.55 0.61
C ASP A 50 -14.24 46.59 0.90
N VAL A 51 -14.29 47.31 2.03
CA VAL A 51 -13.50 48.56 2.25
C VAL A 51 -12.58 48.50 3.46
N VAL A 52 -12.62 47.44 4.28
CA VAL A 52 -11.79 47.37 5.50
C VAL A 52 -10.45 46.66 5.20
N THR A 53 -9.48 47.50 4.78
CA THR A 53 -8.01 47.28 4.80
C THR A 53 -7.48 45.93 4.30
N ILE A 54 -7.37 45.80 2.97
CA ILE A 54 -6.58 44.77 2.25
C ILE A 54 -5.18 44.52 2.85
N ASP A 55 -4.55 45.53 3.46
CA ASP A 55 -3.22 45.40 4.07
C ASP A 55 -3.18 44.39 5.23
N HIS A 56 -4.28 44.18 5.97
CA HIS A 56 -4.28 43.24 7.09
C HIS A 56 -4.47 41.78 6.68
N PHE A 57 -4.99 41.54 5.47
CA PHE A 57 -5.22 40.20 4.93
C PHE A 57 -4.08 39.72 4.02
N ARG A 58 -3.18 40.62 3.62
CA ARG A 58 -2.10 40.32 2.69
C ARG A 58 -1.19 39.19 3.18
N GLU A 59 -0.56 39.34 4.34
CA GLU A 59 0.33 38.30 4.88
C GLU A 59 -0.39 36.95 5.12
N PRO A 60 -1.56 36.89 5.77
CA PRO A 60 -2.28 35.62 5.99
C PRO A 60 -2.71 34.91 4.70
N ILE A 61 -3.13 35.67 3.67
CA ILE A 61 -3.46 35.12 2.35
C ILE A 61 -2.20 34.59 1.68
N CYS A 62 -1.09 35.34 1.71
CA CYS A 62 0.19 34.89 1.17
C CYS A 62 0.65 33.58 1.83
N GLN A 63 0.57 33.48 3.16
CA GLN A 63 0.91 32.27 3.91
C GLN A 63 0.02 31.08 3.52
N SER A 64 -1.29 31.29 3.41
CA SER A 64 -2.22 30.23 3.00
C SER A 64 -1.93 29.74 1.57
N LEU A 65 -1.65 30.66 0.64
CA LEU A 65 -1.28 30.32 -0.74
C LEU A 65 0.07 29.61 -0.84
N GLU A 66 1.06 30.01 -0.03
CA GLU A 66 2.34 29.31 0.06
C GLU A 66 2.16 27.90 0.60
N GLU A 67 1.32 27.72 1.62
CA GLU A 67 1.00 26.40 2.17
C GLU A 67 0.32 25.50 1.14
N TYR A 68 -0.65 26.01 0.37
CA TYR A 68 -1.27 25.23 -0.71
C TYR A 68 -0.28 24.85 -1.80
N ASN A 69 0.58 25.78 -2.23
CA ASN A 69 1.61 25.47 -3.22
C ASN A 69 2.55 24.38 -2.72
N LYS A 70 2.95 24.45 -1.44
CA LYS A 70 3.77 23.42 -0.82
C LYS A 70 3.07 22.06 -0.80
N GLN A 71 1.80 22.01 -0.37
CA GLN A 71 1.00 20.78 -0.37
C GLN A 71 0.85 20.20 -1.78
N ILE A 72 0.66 21.04 -2.80
CA ILE A 72 0.58 20.61 -4.20
C ILE A 72 1.91 19.97 -4.64
N GLU A 73 3.05 20.59 -4.32
CA GLU A 73 4.36 20.04 -4.67
C GLU A 73 4.66 18.74 -3.91
N GLU A 74 4.28 18.63 -2.63
CA GLU A 74 4.38 17.39 -1.85
C GLU A 74 3.56 16.26 -2.51
N ILE A 75 2.29 16.51 -2.84
CA ILE A 75 1.42 15.51 -3.48
C ILE A 75 1.94 15.12 -4.87
N LYS A 76 2.48 16.06 -5.66
CA LYS A 76 3.11 15.74 -6.94
C LYS A 76 4.32 14.82 -6.78
N ALA A 77 5.18 15.11 -5.80
CA ALA A 77 6.35 14.30 -5.51
C ALA A 77 5.94 12.87 -5.09
N GLU A 78 4.94 12.75 -4.20
CA GLU A 78 4.39 11.45 -3.80
C GLU A 78 3.82 10.67 -5.00
N MET A 79 3.10 11.34 -5.91
CA MET A 79 2.55 10.72 -7.11
C MET A 79 3.65 10.21 -8.05
N GLU A 80 4.72 10.98 -8.22
CA GLU A 80 5.85 10.60 -9.08
C GLU A 80 6.65 9.43 -8.48
N GLU A 81 6.87 9.43 -7.16
CA GLU A 81 7.50 8.30 -6.46
C GLU A 81 6.66 7.03 -6.59
N ALA A 82 5.36 7.11 -6.34
CA ALA A 82 4.46 5.97 -6.46
C ALA A 82 4.42 5.42 -7.91
N THR A 83 4.44 6.31 -8.90
CA THR A 83 4.44 5.94 -10.32
C THR A 83 5.75 5.24 -10.70
N SER A 84 6.89 5.82 -10.32
CA SER A 84 8.22 5.23 -10.54
C SER A 84 8.37 3.86 -9.90
N SER A 85 7.90 3.70 -8.65
CA SER A 85 7.86 2.42 -7.95
C SER A 85 7.01 1.37 -8.70
N ALA A 86 5.82 1.76 -9.16
CA ALA A 86 4.96 0.89 -9.94
C ALA A 86 5.58 0.49 -11.28
N GLU A 87 6.29 1.40 -11.96
CA GLU A 87 7.03 1.10 -13.19
C GLU A 87 8.17 0.12 -12.95
N CYS A 88 8.95 0.29 -11.88
CA CYS A 88 10.01 -0.64 -11.48
C CYS A 88 9.44 -2.07 -11.33
N VAL A 89 8.35 -2.22 -10.57
CA VAL A 89 7.68 -3.52 -10.38
C VAL A 89 7.19 -4.11 -11.70
N ARG A 90 6.59 -3.28 -12.58
CA ARG A 90 6.13 -3.76 -13.91
C ARG A 90 7.29 -4.24 -14.76
N ASN A 91 8.42 -3.52 -14.75
CA ASN A 91 9.64 -3.89 -15.47
C ASN A 91 10.23 -5.20 -14.94
N GLU A 92 10.27 -5.38 -13.62
CA GLU A 92 10.70 -6.64 -13.01
C GLU A 92 9.81 -7.80 -13.46
N ILE A 93 8.48 -7.65 -13.38
CA ILE A 93 7.52 -8.68 -13.82
C ILE A 93 7.75 -9.02 -15.30
N GLN A 94 7.93 -8.03 -16.16
CA GLN A 94 8.18 -8.25 -17.59
C GLN A 94 9.51 -8.98 -17.81
N SER A 95 10.56 -8.61 -17.08
CA SER A 95 11.86 -9.30 -17.14
C SER A 95 11.75 -10.76 -16.70
N PHE A 96 10.93 -11.07 -15.69
CA PHE A 96 10.69 -12.44 -15.24
C PHE A 96 9.84 -13.25 -16.23
N ARG A 97 8.84 -12.65 -16.88
CA ARG A 97 7.99 -13.32 -17.88
C ARG A 97 8.80 -13.86 -19.07
N ASN A 98 9.86 -13.17 -19.46
CA ASN A 98 10.68 -13.56 -20.61
C ASN A 98 11.76 -14.60 -20.27
N ARG A 99 11.90 -15.00 -19.00
CA ARG A 99 12.88 -16.00 -18.58
C ARG A 99 12.26 -17.40 -18.67
N SER A 100 12.55 -18.10 -19.77
CA SER A 100 12.33 -19.54 -19.88
C SER A 100 13.61 -20.30 -19.53
N VAL A 101 13.49 -21.43 -18.84
CA VAL A 101 14.61 -22.36 -18.63
C VAL A 101 14.30 -23.67 -19.34
N LEU A 102 15.23 -24.11 -20.19
CA LEU A 102 15.15 -25.40 -20.87
C LEU A 102 15.66 -26.49 -19.93
N VAL A 103 14.86 -27.54 -19.71
CA VAL A 103 15.25 -28.72 -18.95
C VAL A 103 15.51 -29.87 -19.91
N SER A 104 16.73 -30.39 -19.87
CA SER A 104 17.16 -31.58 -20.64
C SER A 104 16.92 -32.86 -19.83
N VAL A 105 16.81 -34.00 -20.52
CA VAL A 105 16.74 -35.33 -19.88
C VAL A 105 18.01 -35.66 -19.09
N SER A 106 19.15 -35.06 -19.48
CA SER A 106 20.43 -35.20 -18.80
C SER A 106 20.57 -34.34 -17.54
N ASP A 107 19.59 -33.50 -17.22
CA ASP A 107 19.67 -32.62 -16.08
C ASP A 107 19.48 -33.41 -14.77
N ALA A 108 20.37 -33.16 -13.81
CA ALA A 108 20.39 -33.81 -12.52
C ALA A 108 20.04 -32.84 -11.38
N CYS A 109 19.51 -33.39 -10.29
CA CYS A 109 19.25 -32.66 -9.05
C CYS A 109 20.55 -32.27 -8.36
N CYS A 110 20.69 -31.00 -7.93
CA CYS A 110 21.91 -30.48 -7.31
C CYS A 110 22.20 -31.06 -5.90
N LEU A 111 21.29 -31.85 -5.31
CA LEU A 111 21.48 -32.45 -3.98
C LEU A 111 21.79 -33.95 -4.02
N CYS A 112 21.31 -34.68 -5.04
CA CYS A 112 21.42 -36.13 -5.09
C CYS A 112 21.98 -36.66 -6.41
N ASP A 113 22.28 -35.78 -7.37
CA ASP A 113 22.85 -36.10 -8.69
C ASP A 113 22.05 -37.09 -9.55
N ILE A 114 20.81 -37.40 -9.17
CA ILE A 114 19.88 -38.24 -9.92
C ILE A 114 19.14 -37.38 -10.96
N ALA A 115 18.79 -38.00 -12.10
CA ALA A 115 18.00 -37.36 -13.16
C ALA A 115 16.75 -36.65 -12.62
N LEU A 116 16.59 -35.38 -13.01
CA LEU A 116 15.57 -34.48 -12.47
C LEU A 116 14.15 -34.94 -12.81
N LEU A 117 13.95 -35.43 -14.04
CA LEU A 117 12.64 -35.81 -14.58
C LEU A 117 12.03 -37.08 -13.96
N LEU A 118 12.77 -37.82 -13.11
CA LEU A 118 12.28 -39.03 -12.47
C LEU A 118 11.30 -38.76 -11.32
N ARG A 119 11.28 -37.54 -10.77
CA ARG A 119 10.46 -37.15 -9.62
C ARG A 119 9.96 -35.71 -9.77
N PRO A 120 8.89 -35.31 -9.08
CA PRO A 120 8.50 -33.90 -9.00
C PRO A 120 9.69 -33.02 -8.56
N PHE A 121 9.90 -31.92 -9.25
CA PHE A 121 11.06 -31.05 -9.05
C PHE A 121 10.68 -29.57 -9.02
N TYR A 122 11.55 -28.78 -8.37
CA TYR A 122 11.52 -27.33 -8.39
C TYR A 122 12.71 -26.80 -9.18
N LEU A 123 12.44 -25.82 -10.04
CA LEU A 123 13.45 -25.09 -10.78
C LEU A 123 13.39 -23.63 -10.35
N PHE A 124 14.52 -23.13 -9.86
CA PHE A 124 14.62 -21.76 -9.38
C PHE A 124 15.09 -20.82 -10.50
N PRO A 125 14.74 -19.53 -10.46
CA PRO A 125 15.21 -18.55 -11.44
C PRO A 125 16.74 -18.42 -11.51
N CYS A 126 17.46 -18.83 -10.47
CA CYS A 126 18.92 -18.94 -10.42
C CYS A 126 19.48 -20.21 -11.11
N ALA A 127 18.65 -20.92 -11.88
CA ALA A 127 18.95 -22.17 -12.59
C ALA A 127 19.28 -23.39 -11.71
N HIS A 128 19.17 -23.27 -10.39
CA HIS A 128 19.25 -24.42 -9.50
C HIS A 128 18.00 -25.29 -9.61
N ARG A 129 18.21 -26.61 -9.55
CA ARG A 129 17.19 -27.62 -9.80
C ARG A 129 17.28 -28.70 -8.74
N PHE A 130 16.15 -28.98 -8.10
CA PHE A 130 16.08 -29.89 -6.98
C PHE A 130 14.81 -30.74 -7.07
N HIS A 131 14.89 -32.02 -6.69
CA HIS A 131 13.66 -32.77 -6.44
C HIS A 131 12.92 -32.17 -5.24
N SER A 132 11.59 -32.24 -5.27
CA SER A 132 10.72 -31.76 -4.19
C SER A 132 11.13 -32.32 -2.83
N ASP A 133 11.40 -33.63 -2.78
CA ASP A 133 11.75 -34.32 -1.53
C ASP A 133 13.17 -33.98 -1.05
N CYS A 134 14.12 -33.83 -1.97
CA CYS A 134 15.49 -33.43 -1.64
C CYS A 134 15.52 -32.02 -1.06
N LEU A 135 14.81 -31.08 -1.69
CA LEU A 135 14.69 -29.71 -1.19
C LEU A 135 14.02 -29.68 0.18
N LEU A 136 12.96 -30.46 0.37
CA LEU A 136 12.25 -30.56 1.63
C LEU A 136 13.15 -31.08 2.76
N ALA A 137 13.90 -32.15 2.49
CA ALA A 137 14.79 -32.75 3.46
C ALA A 137 15.87 -31.75 3.93
N GLU A 138 16.41 -30.95 2.99
CA GLU A 138 17.41 -29.93 3.28
C GLU A 138 16.84 -28.73 4.06
N MET A 139 15.61 -28.33 3.76
CA MET A 139 14.96 -27.19 4.41
C MET A 139 14.53 -27.46 5.86
N GLN A 140 14.14 -28.71 6.17
CA GLN A 140 13.66 -29.10 7.49
C GLN A 140 14.61 -28.75 8.64
N PRO A 141 15.93 -29.04 8.61
CA PRO A 141 16.85 -28.69 9.69
C PRO A 141 17.13 -27.18 9.81
N ILE A 142 16.92 -26.39 8.75
CA ILE A 142 17.26 -24.95 8.71
C ILE A 142 16.09 -24.08 9.23
N LEU A 143 14.84 -24.50 8.98
CA LEU A 143 13.66 -23.73 9.34
C LEU A 143 13.48 -23.59 10.87
N ALA A 144 12.88 -22.51 11.35
CA ALA A 144 12.48 -22.39 12.76
C ALA A 144 11.31 -23.35 13.09
N PRO A 145 11.13 -23.80 14.35
CA PRO A 145 10.11 -24.79 14.72
C PRO A 145 8.69 -24.44 14.28
N ALA A 146 8.29 -23.17 14.43
CA ALA A 146 6.97 -22.68 13.99
C ALA A 146 6.77 -22.82 12.47
N ARG A 147 7.81 -22.51 11.67
CA ARG A 147 7.76 -22.63 10.21
C ARG A 147 7.79 -24.10 9.76
N ARG A 148 8.53 -24.97 10.46
CA ARG A 148 8.53 -26.43 10.20
C ARG A 148 7.15 -27.03 10.39
N ASN A 149 6.47 -26.69 11.49
CA ASN A 149 5.13 -27.21 11.77
C ASN A 149 4.14 -26.76 10.70
N LYS A 150 4.14 -25.46 10.36
CA LYS A 150 3.32 -24.93 9.27
C LYS A 150 3.58 -25.64 7.93
N LEU A 151 4.84 -25.92 7.62
CA LEU A 151 5.21 -26.65 6.41
C LEU A 151 4.62 -28.07 6.42
N LYS A 152 4.76 -28.80 7.54
CA LYS A 152 4.17 -30.15 7.69
C LYS A 152 2.65 -30.14 7.55
N ASP A 153 1.98 -29.14 8.12
CA ASP A 153 0.53 -28.98 8.02
C ASP A 153 0.09 -28.74 6.56
N LEU A 154 0.80 -27.86 5.85
CA LEU A 154 0.54 -27.60 4.43
C LEU A 154 0.79 -28.84 3.56
N GLN A 155 1.84 -29.60 3.84
CA GLN A 155 2.09 -30.87 3.14
C GLN A 155 0.99 -31.89 3.37
N ARG A 156 0.47 -31.98 4.59
CA ARG A 156 -0.67 -32.84 4.90
C ARG A 156 -1.90 -32.41 4.10
N GLN A 157 -2.17 -31.11 4.01
CA GLN A 157 -3.27 -30.57 3.22
C GLN A 157 -3.12 -30.87 1.72
N LEU A 158 -1.92 -30.68 1.16
CA LEU A 158 -1.65 -30.99 -0.26
C LEU A 158 -1.81 -32.49 -0.56
N ASN A 159 -1.33 -33.36 0.34
CA ASN A 159 -1.52 -34.80 0.18
C ASN A 159 -3.00 -35.21 0.19
N LEU A 160 -3.81 -34.60 1.07
CA LEU A 160 -5.26 -34.81 1.10
C LEU A 160 -5.94 -34.32 -0.18
N LEU A 161 -5.54 -33.16 -0.70
CA LEU A 161 -6.08 -32.60 -1.96
C LEU A 161 -5.71 -33.47 -3.17
N SER A 162 -4.46 -33.91 -3.27
CA SER A 162 -4.02 -34.80 -4.35
C SER A 162 -4.78 -36.13 -4.38
N SER A 163 -5.10 -36.68 -3.20
CA SER A 163 -5.88 -37.93 -3.10
C SER A 163 -7.37 -37.71 -3.41
N ILE A 164 -7.90 -36.51 -3.20
CA ILE A 164 -9.24 -36.13 -3.64
C ILE A 164 -9.29 -35.97 -5.18
N GLU A 165 -8.31 -35.32 -5.79
CA GLU A 165 -8.24 -35.15 -7.25
C GLU A 165 -8.04 -36.48 -8.00
N LEU A 166 -7.26 -37.43 -7.45
CA LEU A 166 -7.19 -38.78 -8.01
C LEU A 166 -8.50 -39.59 -7.84
N ASN A 167 -9.29 -39.32 -6.79
CA ASN A 167 -10.57 -39.99 -6.56
C ASN A 167 -11.71 -39.43 -7.44
N THR A 168 -11.65 -38.16 -7.86
CA THR A 168 -12.63 -37.57 -8.78
C THR A 168 -12.39 -37.95 -10.24
N VAL A 169 -11.14 -38.18 -10.64
CA VAL A 169 -10.80 -38.69 -11.99
C VAL A 169 -11.16 -40.17 -12.13
N THR A 170 -11.09 -40.97 -11.05
CA THR A 170 -11.47 -42.40 -11.09
C THR A 170 -12.99 -42.63 -11.00
N SER A 171 -13.81 -41.63 -10.65
CA SER A 171 -15.28 -41.72 -10.65
C SER A 171 -15.93 -41.32 -11.98
N SER A 172 -15.19 -40.66 -12.87
CA SER A 172 -15.64 -40.32 -14.23
C SER A 172 -15.00 -41.27 -15.24
N GLY A 173 -15.52 -42.50 -15.27
CA GLY A 173 -15.10 -43.50 -16.25
C GLY A 173 -15.28 -42.99 -17.69
N LEU A 174 -14.18 -42.95 -18.43
CA LEU A 174 -14.17 -43.03 -19.88
C LEU A 174 -13.13 -44.10 -20.29
N PRO A 175 -13.55 -45.16 -21.00
CA PRO A 175 -12.66 -46.16 -21.56
C PRO A 175 -11.95 -45.62 -22.82
N LEU A 176 -10.85 -46.29 -23.16
CA LEU A 176 -10.06 -46.25 -24.39
C LEU A 176 -10.60 -45.38 -25.55
#